data_AF-A0A3N5P2K9-F1
#
_entry.id   AF-A0A3N5P2K9-F1
#
_cell.length_a   1.000
_cell.length_b   1.000
_cell.length_c   1.000
_cell.angle_alpha   90.00
_cell.angle_beta   90.00
_cell.angle_gamma   90.00
#
_symmetry.space_group_name_H-M   'P 1'
#
loop_
_entity.id
_entity.type
_entity.pdbx_description
1 polymer ?
#
loop_
_entity_poly.entity_id
_entity_poly.type
_entity_poly.pdbx_seq_one_letter_code
_entity_poly.pdbx_strand_id
1 'polypeptide(L)' 'MSPKLGASLWYVGRFLQLFAMWILLVDIFMAGPMGPAPKPFYMGVVMFVAGWLLVRQTSRK' A
#
# COMPACT_ATOMS: atom_id res chain seq x y z
N MET A 1 -2.78 18.48 14.89
CA MET A 1 -2.09 17.18 14.97
C MET A 1 -0.66 17.46 15.40
N SER A 2 -0.09 16.73 16.35
CA SER A 2 1.31 16.95 16.72
C SER A 2 2.20 16.71 15.49
N PRO A 3 3.22 17.55 15.21
CA PRO A 3 4.10 17.40 14.05
C PRO A 3 4.72 16.00 13.94
N LYS A 4 5.05 15.40 15.09
CA LYS A 4 5.58 14.04 15.19
C LYS A 4 4.58 12.98 14.72
N LEU A 5 3.31 13.14 15.09
CA LEU A 5 2.24 12.20 14.70
C LEU A 5 1.94 12.28 13.20
N GLY A 6 1.98 13.47 12.60
CA GLY A 6 1.84 13.64 11.15
C GLY A 6 2.96 12.94 10.37
N ALA A 7 4.21 13.10 10.81
CA ALA A 7 5.35 12.42 10.22
C ALA A 7 5.25 10.88 10.36
N SER A 8 4.91 10.37 11.55
CA SER A 8 4.73 8.92 11.76
C SER A 8 3.67 8.33 10.83
N LEU A 9 2.51 8.97 10.68
CA LEU A 9 1.45 8.49 9.77
C LEU A 9 1.87 8.54 8.31
N TRP A 10 2.66 9.54 7.91
CA TRP A 10 3.20 9.61 6.57
C TRP A 10 4.12 8.41 6.28
N TYR A 11 5.03 8.08 7.20
CA TYR A 11 5.91 6.91 7.06
C TYR A 11 5.14 5.59 7.05
N VAL A 12 4.11 5.44 7.89
CA VAL A 12 3.21 4.28 7.87
C VAL A 12 2.53 4.16 6.50
N GLY A 13 2.01 5.26 5.96
CA GLY A 13 1.40 5.27 4.63
C GLY A 13 2.38 4.85 3.52
N ARG A 14 3.63 5.33 3.57
CA ARG A 14 4.69 4.91 2.64
C ARG A 14 5.08 3.45 2.79
N PHE A 15 5.20 2.96 4.02
CA PHE A 15 5.48 1.56 4.28
C PHE A 15 4.37 0.67 3.69
N LEU A 16 3.10 1.01 3.91
CA LEU A 16 1.96 0.28 3.34
C LEU A 16 2.00 0.26 1.81
N GLN A 17 2.39 1.36 1.16
CA GLN A 17 2.53 1.41 -0.29
C GLN A 17 3.64 0.48 -0.80
N LEU A 18 4.82 0.49 -0.15
CA LEU A 18 5.94 -0.37 -0.53
C LEU A 18 5.62 -1.85 -0.30
N PHE A 19 5.00 -2.17 0.83
CA PHE A 19 4.61 -3.54 1.16
C PHE A 19 3.50 -4.04 0.22
N ALA A 20 2.54 -3.19 -0.14
CA ALA A 20 1.54 -3.51 -1.15
C ALA A 20 2.16 -3.75 -2.53
N MET A 21 3.12 -2.91 -2.96
CA MET A 21 3.86 -3.09 -4.21
C MET A 21 4.62 -4.41 -4.23
N TRP A 22 5.23 -4.80 -3.10
CA TRP A 22 5.86 -6.10 -2.95
C TRP A 22 4.88 -7.26 -3.12
N ILE A 23 3.72 -7.21 -2.44
CA ILE A 23 2.67 -8.25 -2.59
C ILE A 23 2.22 -8.37 -4.04
N LEU A 24 1.92 -7.24 -4.69
CA LEU A 24 1.48 -7.21 -6.08
C LEU A 24 2.55 -7.76 -7.02
N LEU A 25 3.82 -7.40 -6.79
CA LEU A 25 4.94 -7.91 -7.58
C LEU A 25 5.08 -9.43 -7.44
N VAL A 26 5.04 -9.95 -6.20
CA VAL A 26 5.14 -11.40 -5.95
C VAL A 26 3.98 -12.15 -6.60
N ASP A 27 2.77 -11.61 -6.50
CA ASP A 27 1.56 -12.24 -7.06
C ASP A 27 1.57 -12.24 -8.61
N ILE A 28 2.06 -11.17 -9.22
CA ILE A 28 2.29 -11.10 -10.68
C ILE A 28 3.42 -12.04 -11.09
N PHE A 29 4.51 -12.10 -10.33
CA PHE A 29 5.67 -12.94 -10.65
C PHE A 29 5.34 -14.43 -10.56
N MET A 30 4.51 -14.82 -9.59
CA MET A 30 4.05 -16.20 -9.40
C MET A 30 2.80 -16.53 -10.23
N ALA A 31 2.30 -15.60 -11.04
CA ALA A 31 1.11 -15.80 -11.83
C ALA A 31 1.29 -16.93 -12.84
N GLY A 32 0.33 -17.86 -12.86
CA GLY A 32 0.22 -18.87 -13.90
C GLY A 32 -0.50 -18.34 -15.15
N PRO A 33 -0.86 -19.22 -16.09
CA PRO A 33 -1.57 -18.83 -17.32
C PRO A 33 -2.91 -18.13 -17.09
N MET A 34 -3.53 -18.35 -15.92
CA MET A 34 -4.79 -17.74 -15.50
C MET A 34 -4.62 -16.38 -14.81
N GLY A 35 -3.38 -15.90 -14.67
CA GLY A 35 -3.06 -14.63 -14.01
C GLY A 35 -2.78 -14.75 -12.50
N PRO A 36 -2.66 -13.60 -11.81
CA PRO A 36 -2.40 -13.53 -10.38
C PRO A 36 -3.59 -14.04 -9.56
N ALA A 37 -3.32 -14.49 -8.34
CA ALA A 37 -4.39 -15.00 -7.49
C ALA A 37 -5.29 -13.83 -7.02
N PRO A 38 -6.64 -13.92 -7.17
CA PRO A 38 -7.52 -12.77 -6.92
C PRO A 38 -7.42 -12.18 -5.51
N LYS A 39 -7.23 -13.03 -4.50
CA LYS A 39 -7.20 -12.63 -3.09
C LYS A 39 -5.96 -11.82 -2.73
N PRO A 40 -4.72 -12.30 -2.93
CA PRO A 40 -3.51 -11.49 -2.66
C PRO A 40 -3.44 -10.24 -3.53
N PHE A 41 -3.85 -10.31 -4.81
CA PHE A 41 -3.91 -9.15 -5.69
C PHE A 41 -4.80 -8.05 -5.11
N TYR A 42 -6.04 -8.40 -4.75
CA TYR A 42 -6.99 -7.45 -4.18
C TYR A 42 -6.51 -6.88 -2.85
N MET A 43 -5.91 -7.71 -1.98
CA MET A 43 -5.30 -7.24 -0.73
C MET A 43 -4.19 -6.23 -0.98
N GLY A 44 -3.32 -6.47 -1.96
CA GLY A 44 -2.27 -5.53 -2.37
C GLY A 44 -2.86 -4.19 -2.82
N VAL A 45 -3.86 -4.21 -3.69
CA VAL A 45 -4.52 -2.98 -4.18
C VAL A 45 -5.16 -2.19 -3.02
N VAL A 46 -5.94 -2.83 -2.16
CA VAL A 46 -6.61 -2.18 -1.02
C VAL A 46 -5.58 -1.56 -0.07
N MET A 47 -4.50 -2.29 0.23
CA MET A 47 -3.44 -1.81 1.10
C MET A 47 -2.69 -0.61 0.50
N PHE A 48 -2.45 -0.62 -0.81
CA PHE A 48 -1.85 0.51 -1.51
C PHE A 48 -2.73 1.76 -1.43
N VAL A 49 -4.03 1.61 -1.67
CA VAL A 49 -5.00 2.70 -1.60
C VAL A 49 -5.12 3.25 -0.17
N ALA A 50 -5.15 2.38 0.84
CA ALA A 50 -5.14 2.80 2.24
C ALA A 50 -3.87 3.61 2.59
N GLY A 51 -2.69 3.14 2.17
CA GLY A 51 -1.43 3.87 2.33
C GLY A 51 -1.44 5.22 1.61
N TRP A 52 -1.99 5.28 0.38
CA TRP A 52 -2.14 6.52 -0.37
C TRP A 52 -3.06 7.53 0.31
N LEU A 53 -4.20 7.08 0.86
CA LEU A 53 -5.10 7.95 1.61
C LEU A 53 -4.43 8.53 2.86
N LEU A 54 -3.66 7.73 3.59
CA LEU A 54 -2.88 8.19 4.75
C LEU A 54 -1.84 9.25 4.35
N VAL A 55 -1.05 9.01 3.30
CA VAL A 55 -0.08 10.00 2.78
C VAL A 55 -0.80 11.26 2.32
N ARG A 56 -1.89 11.13 1.56
CA ARG A 56 -2.65 12.26 1.02
C ARG A 56 -3.27 13.13 2.12
N GLN A 57 -3.77 12.53 3.21
CA GLN A 57 -4.34 13.27 4.33
C GLN A 57 -3.28 14.01 5.15
N THR A 58 -2.08 13.44 5.27
CA THR A 58 -0.95 14.06 5.99
C THR A 58 -0.24 15.14 5.18
N SER A 59 -0.21 15.03 3.84
CA SER A 59 0.43 16.02 2.95
C SER A 59 -0.47 17.21 2.55
N ARG A 60 -1.77 17.16 2.83
CA ARG A 60 -2.74 18.24 2.55
C ARG A 60 -3.01 19.15 3.75
N LYS A 61 -2.42 18.84 4.90
CA LYS A 61 -2.49 19.63 6.13
C LYS A 61 -1.16 20.30 6.38
#